data_AF-A0A554IR45-F1
#
_entry.id   AF-A0A554IR45-F1
#
_cell.length_a   1.000
_cell.length_b   1.000
_cell.length_c   1.000
_cell.angle_alpha   90.00
_cell.angle_beta   90.00
_cell.angle_gamma   90.00
#
_symmetry.space_group_name_H-M   'P 1'
#
loop_
_entity.id
_entity.type
_entity.pdbx_description
1 polymer ?
#
loop_
_entity_poly.entity_id
_entity_poly.type
_entity_poly.pdbx_seq_one_letter_code
_entity_poly.pdbx_strand_id
1 'polypeptide(L)'
;MPPADPTDPKAKKKILEEFQKKSLEGMKAEEKRIADAKAKRQTEQEAGAKRSFLALQEEERAEIERKKEAEAFRKKRKTEKERKEKERLEKEQQIRMMAEKERLEDEQKKKQAEYLQDVHAQAATQIQQEKKRIAREQEVKQKISQVETDAMLHRNRADSDELRSKEQVEKDLIVQKDLMQADIRERRNKIYTEELQKKFMIDSEYRNQYSMLPGISTPEVQARKQQLEMQMHQKIASTEKWATEERTKLDTEEITRRQKLENDAVNRKMQAEADTRGKKQQIEYEKMRKREEARKEGEKRNEA
;
A
#
# COMPACT_ATOMS: atom_id res chain seq x y z
N MET A 1 -19.59 146.80 -113.93
CA MET A 1 -20.85 147.57 -113.98
C MET A 1 -20.77 148.66 -112.93
N PRO A 2 -20.86 149.97 -113.30
CA PRO A 2 -21.73 150.84 -112.50
C PRO A 2 -23.16 150.25 -112.51
N PRO A 3 -24.06 150.57 -111.56
CA PRO A 3 -24.00 151.58 -110.48
C PRO A 3 -24.02 150.91 -109.07
N ALA A 4 -23.76 151.54 -107.92
CA ALA A 4 -23.75 152.94 -107.52
C ALA A 4 -22.73 153.17 -106.38
N ASP A 5 -22.33 154.43 -106.24
CA ASP A 5 -21.94 155.04 -104.96
C ASP A 5 -23.16 155.01 -103.98
N PRO A 6 -22.97 155.02 -102.64
CA PRO A 6 -22.40 156.16 -101.94
C PRO A 6 -21.36 155.78 -100.85
N THR A 7 -20.08 155.90 -101.18
CA THR A 7 -19.09 156.72 -100.46
C THR A 7 -19.08 156.70 -98.91
N ASP A 8 -18.97 155.53 -98.26
CA ASP A 8 -18.54 155.44 -96.85
C ASP A 8 -17.50 154.31 -96.58
N PRO A 9 -16.23 154.65 -96.25
CA PRO A 9 -15.15 153.71 -95.96
C PRO A 9 -15.34 152.84 -94.69
N LYS A 10 -16.39 153.05 -93.88
CA LYS A 10 -16.62 152.27 -92.64
C LYS A 10 -17.49 151.01 -92.81
N ALA A 11 -18.28 150.88 -93.88
CA ALA A 11 -19.25 149.78 -94.02
C ALA A 11 -18.63 148.45 -94.49
N LYS A 12 -17.58 148.48 -95.33
CA LYS A 12 -16.94 147.26 -95.85
C LYS A 12 -16.07 146.52 -94.84
N LYS A 13 -15.52 147.20 -93.83
CA LYS A 13 -14.70 146.57 -92.78
C LYS A 13 -15.53 145.71 -91.83
N LYS A 14 -16.78 146.13 -91.57
CA LYS A 14 -17.69 145.47 -90.63
C LYS A 14 -18.22 144.13 -91.16
N ILE A 15 -18.47 144.06 -92.48
CA ILE A 15 -18.96 142.83 -93.15
C ILE A 15 -17.85 141.76 -93.21
N LEU A 16 -16.57 142.17 -93.33
CA LEU A 16 -15.44 141.23 -93.35
C LEU A 16 -15.12 140.67 -91.95
N GLU A 17 -15.24 141.47 -90.90
CA GLU A 17 -15.02 141.04 -89.51
C GLU A 17 -16.12 140.07 -89.02
N GLU A 18 -17.39 140.28 -89.40
CA GLU A 18 -18.48 139.36 -89.04
C GLU A 18 -18.36 138.00 -89.72
N PHE A 19 -17.85 137.95 -90.96
CA PHE A 19 -17.63 136.68 -91.67
C PHE A 19 -16.48 135.86 -91.06
N GLN A 20 -15.38 136.52 -90.67
CA GLN A 20 -14.24 135.84 -90.05
C GLN A 20 -14.57 135.30 -88.65
N LYS A 21 -15.43 135.98 -87.88
CA LYS A 21 -15.85 135.50 -86.55
C LYS A 21 -16.69 134.23 -86.64
N LYS A 22 -17.60 134.16 -87.62
CA LYS A 22 -18.50 133.01 -87.82
C LYS A 22 -17.76 131.75 -88.31
N SER A 23 -16.69 131.91 -89.10
CA SER A 23 -15.87 130.78 -89.55
C SER A 23 -15.02 130.16 -88.43
N LEU A 24 -14.62 130.94 -87.42
CA LEU A 24 -13.82 130.47 -86.28
C LEU A 24 -14.66 129.74 -85.22
N GLU A 25 -15.94 130.09 -85.07
CA GLU A 25 -16.86 129.37 -84.19
C GLU A 25 -17.28 128.00 -84.76
N GLY A 26 -17.34 127.85 -86.09
CA GLY A 26 -17.62 126.56 -86.74
C GLY A 26 -16.52 125.51 -86.51
N MET A 27 -15.23 125.89 -86.61
CA MET A 27 -14.13 124.93 -86.39
C MET A 27 -13.99 124.50 -84.93
N LYS A 28 -14.23 125.41 -83.97
CA LYS A 28 -14.17 125.07 -82.53
C LYS A 28 -15.30 124.14 -82.09
N ALA A 29 -16.45 124.16 -82.77
CA ALA A 29 -17.55 123.24 -82.50
C ALA A 29 -17.29 121.81 -83.03
N GLU A 30 -16.59 121.69 -84.16
CA GLU A 30 -16.24 120.40 -84.77
C GLU A 30 -15.13 119.68 -83.97
N GLU A 31 -14.10 120.41 -83.52
CA GLU A 31 -13.01 119.86 -82.70
C GLU A 31 -13.51 119.28 -81.37
N LYS A 32 -14.52 119.91 -80.75
CA LYS A 32 -15.10 119.45 -79.49
C LYS A 32 -15.86 118.12 -79.66
N ARG A 33 -16.49 117.91 -80.83
CA ARG A 33 -17.19 116.65 -81.16
C ARG A 33 -16.23 115.47 -81.39
N ILE A 34 -15.06 115.74 -81.97
CA ILE A 34 -14.03 114.71 -82.21
C ILE A 34 -13.34 114.31 -80.90
N ALA A 35 -13.14 115.24 -79.97
CA ALA A 35 -12.57 114.96 -78.65
C ALA A 35 -13.49 114.07 -77.79
N ASP A 36 -14.80 114.36 -77.76
CA ASP A 36 -15.76 113.59 -76.94
C ASP A 36 -15.99 112.16 -77.47
N ALA A 37 -15.86 111.92 -78.77
CA ALA A 37 -15.95 110.58 -79.37
C ALA A 37 -14.72 109.71 -79.08
N LYS A 38 -13.54 110.31 -78.87
CA LYS A 38 -12.29 109.58 -78.56
C LYS A 38 -12.22 109.13 -77.10
N ALA A 39 -12.74 109.94 -76.18
CA ALA A 39 -12.79 109.62 -74.75
C ALA A 39 -13.69 108.42 -74.43
N LYS A 40 -14.80 108.24 -75.17
CA LYS A 40 -15.72 107.09 -74.99
C LYS A 40 -15.14 105.74 -75.45
N ARG A 41 -14.21 105.73 -76.42
CA ARG A 41 -13.59 104.48 -76.92
C ARG A 41 -12.45 103.96 -76.04
N GLN A 42 -11.78 104.82 -75.26
CA GLN A 42 -10.70 104.39 -74.35
C GLN A 42 -11.24 103.72 -73.08
N THR A 43 -12.36 104.19 -72.54
CA THR A 43 -12.94 103.64 -71.31
C THR A 43 -13.58 102.25 -71.49
N GLU A 44 -14.09 101.93 -72.67
CA GLU A 44 -14.61 100.59 -72.99
C GLU A 44 -13.49 99.56 -73.23
N GLN A 45 -12.31 99.97 -73.71
CA GLN A 45 -11.17 99.08 -73.94
C GLN A 45 -10.47 98.67 -72.64
N GLU A 46 -10.36 99.56 -71.66
CA GLU A 46 -9.76 99.26 -70.34
C GLU A 46 -10.66 98.37 -69.46
N ALA A 47 -11.99 98.46 -69.62
CA ALA A 47 -12.95 97.63 -68.90
C ALA A 47 -12.96 96.16 -69.41
N GLY A 48 -12.66 95.94 -70.69
CA GLY A 48 -12.53 94.60 -71.28
C GLY A 48 -11.26 93.86 -70.84
N ALA A 49 -10.11 94.55 -70.80
CA ALA A 49 -8.82 93.94 -70.47
C ALA A 49 -8.70 93.49 -68.99
N LYS A 50 -9.39 94.15 -68.06
CA LYS A 50 -9.38 93.77 -66.63
C LYS A 50 -10.21 92.52 -66.33
N ARG A 51 -11.21 92.18 -67.15
CA ARG A 51 -12.04 90.97 -66.94
C ARG A 51 -11.37 89.69 -67.44
N SER A 52 -10.58 89.76 -68.52
CA SER A 52 -9.87 88.60 -69.06
C SER A 52 -8.66 88.18 -68.22
N PHE A 53 -8.03 89.10 -67.50
CA PHE A 53 -6.85 88.80 -66.66
C PHE A 53 -7.21 88.11 -65.33
N LEU A 54 -8.36 88.44 -64.73
CA LEU A 54 -8.82 87.81 -63.49
C LEU A 54 -9.28 86.36 -63.68
N ALA A 55 -9.88 86.03 -64.84
CA ALA A 55 -10.32 84.67 -65.15
C ALA A 55 -9.16 83.67 -65.31
N LEU A 56 -8.01 84.11 -65.85
CA LEU A 56 -6.81 83.27 -66.01
C LEU A 56 -6.10 82.97 -64.67
N GLN A 57 -6.14 83.89 -63.69
CA GLN A 57 -5.53 83.65 -62.37
C GLN A 57 -6.32 82.66 -61.50
N GLU A 58 -7.64 82.56 -61.65
CA GLU A 58 -8.45 81.59 -60.92
C GLU A 58 -8.28 80.17 -61.47
N GLU A 59 -8.07 80.02 -62.77
CA GLU A 59 -7.88 78.71 -63.41
C GLU A 59 -6.52 78.08 -63.08
N GLU A 60 -5.43 78.87 -63.04
CA GLU A 60 -4.10 78.39 -62.62
C GLU A 60 -4.04 77.97 -61.14
N ARG A 61 -4.79 78.66 -60.25
CA ARG A 61 -4.85 78.29 -58.83
C ARG A 61 -5.59 76.97 -58.61
N ALA A 62 -6.67 76.74 -59.35
CA ALA A 62 -7.44 75.49 -59.28
C ALA A 62 -6.65 74.28 -59.80
N GLU A 63 -5.78 74.45 -60.80
CA GLU A 63 -4.97 73.34 -61.34
C GLU A 63 -3.81 72.95 -60.40
N ILE A 64 -3.21 73.91 -59.70
CA ILE A 64 -2.15 73.66 -58.71
C ILE A 64 -2.69 72.92 -57.48
N GLU A 65 -3.90 73.22 -57.01
CA GLU A 65 -4.53 72.48 -55.91
C GLU A 65 -4.85 71.03 -56.29
N ARG A 66 -5.38 70.78 -57.50
CA ARG A 66 -5.66 69.41 -57.97
C ARG A 66 -4.42 68.53 -58.07
N LYS A 67 -3.26 69.10 -58.46
CA LYS A 67 -1.99 68.36 -58.51
C LYS A 67 -1.45 68.05 -57.11
N LYS A 68 -1.58 68.98 -56.16
CA LYS A 68 -1.19 68.77 -54.75
C LYS A 68 -2.06 67.72 -54.05
N GLU A 69 -3.37 67.72 -54.31
CA GLU A 69 -4.28 66.70 -53.77
C GLU A 69 -4.03 65.31 -54.36
N ALA A 70 -3.73 65.22 -55.66
CA ALA A 70 -3.42 63.95 -56.31
C ALA A 70 -2.09 63.33 -55.82
N GLU A 71 -1.05 64.13 -55.58
CA GLU A 71 0.19 63.66 -54.96
C GLU A 71 0.00 63.28 -53.49
N ALA A 72 -0.76 64.06 -52.72
CA ALA A 72 -1.08 63.74 -51.33
C ALA A 72 -1.86 62.41 -51.20
N PHE A 73 -2.76 62.13 -52.14
CA PHE A 73 -3.51 60.87 -52.18
C PHE A 73 -2.61 59.68 -52.54
N ARG A 74 -1.69 59.83 -53.50
CA ARG A 74 -0.72 58.77 -53.85
C ARG A 74 0.26 58.47 -52.70
N LYS A 75 0.71 59.51 -51.99
CA LYS A 75 1.61 59.36 -50.85
C LYS A 75 0.91 58.70 -49.65
N LYS A 76 -0.33 59.11 -49.34
CA LYS A 76 -1.17 58.44 -48.31
C LYS A 76 -1.46 56.99 -48.64
N ARG A 77 -1.77 56.65 -49.89
CA ARG A 77 -2.07 55.27 -50.28
C ARG A 77 -0.84 54.36 -50.22
N LYS A 78 0.36 54.90 -50.52
CA LYS A 78 1.63 54.16 -50.42
C LYS A 78 2.00 53.92 -48.94
N THR A 79 1.93 54.94 -48.10
CA THR A 79 2.22 54.79 -46.66
C THR A 79 1.17 53.94 -45.94
N GLU A 80 -0.10 53.98 -46.35
CA GLU A 80 -1.14 53.13 -45.78
C GLU A 80 -0.98 51.67 -46.21
N LYS A 81 -0.56 51.40 -47.46
CA LYS A 81 -0.27 50.04 -47.93
C LYS A 81 0.95 49.45 -47.21
N GLU A 82 2.02 50.23 -47.08
CA GLU A 82 3.21 49.85 -46.31
C GLU A 82 2.88 49.65 -44.82
N ARG A 83 2.01 50.49 -44.22
CA ARG A 83 1.55 50.31 -42.84
C ARG A 83 0.72 49.04 -42.67
N LYS A 84 -0.21 48.76 -43.58
CA LYS A 84 -1.04 47.53 -43.55
C LYS A 84 -0.21 46.27 -43.79
N GLU A 85 0.79 46.33 -44.66
CA GLU A 85 1.70 45.21 -44.93
C GLU A 85 2.63 44.95 -43.73
N LYS A 86 3.17 46.00 -43.12
CA LYS A 86 3.96 45.89 -41.88
C LYS A 86 3.13 45.38 -40.70
N GLU A 87 1.90 45.87 -40.54
CA GLU A 87 0.95 45.39 -39.52
C GLU A 87 0.56 43.92 -39.76
N ARG A 88 0.45 43.49 -41.03
CA ARG A 88 0.16 42.09 -41.39
C ARG A 88 1.35 41.18 -41.09
N LEU A 89 2.57 41.62 -41.40
CA LEU A 89 3.81 40.92 -41.05
C LEU A 89 4.02 40.83 -39.54
N GLU A 90 3.76 41.91 -38.79
CA GLU A 90 3.84 41.92 -37.32
C GLU A 90 2.80 40.98 -36.69
N LYS A 91 1.56 40.97 -37.20
CA LYS A 91 0.53 40.00 -36.78
C LYS A 91 0.91 38.57 -37.12
N GLU A 92 1.48 38.33 -38.30
CA GLU A 92 1.94 37.00 -38.70
C GLU A 92 3.12 36.53 -37.84
N GLN A 93 4.05 37.42 -37.48
CA GLN A 93 5.12 37.13 -36.53
C GLN A 93 4.59 36.86 -35.12
N GLN A 94 3.60 37.63 -34.64
CA GLN A 94 2.95 37.36 -33.36
C GLN A 94 2.22 36.01 -33.35
N ILE A 95 1.52 35.66 -34.42
CA ILE A 95 0.86 34.35 -34.56
C ILE A 95 1.91 33.23 -34.56
N ARG A 96 3.03 33.40 -35.26
CA ARG A 96 4.14 32.42 -35.25
C ARG A 96 4.75 32.27 -33.86
N MET A 97 5.02 33.36 -33.14
CA MET A 97 5.55 33.29 -31.77
C MET A 97 4.56 32.66 -30.79
N MET A 98 3.25 32.96 -30.92
CA MET A 98 2.20 32.33 -30.10
C MET A 98 2.10 30.83 -30.37
N ALA A 99 2.11 30.42 -31.65
CA ALA A 99 2.07 29.01 -32.04
C ALA A 99 3.34 28.25 -31.63
N GLU A 100 4.52 28.90 -31.68
CA GLU A 100 5.78 28.33 -31.20
C GLU A 100 5.78 28.19 -29.67
N LYS A 101 5.27 29.19 -28.95
CA LYS A 101 5.08 29.11 -27.49
C LYS A 101 4.11 28.01 -27.10
N GLU A 102 2.98 27.87 -27.80
CA GLU A 102 2.00 26.81 -27.58
C GLU A 102 2.58 25.42 -27.84
N ARG A 103 3.38 25.26 -28.91
CA ARG A 103 4.14 24.03 -29.18
C ARG A 103 5.12 23.69 -28.05
N LEU A 104 5.87 24.67 -27.55
CA LEU A 104 6.80 24.47 -26.44
C LEU A 104 6.06 24.12 -25.15
N GLU A 105 4.92 24.74 -24.86
CA GLU A 105 4.07 24.40 -23.73
C GLU A 105 3.50 22.97 -23.85
N ASP A 106 3.08 22.56 -25.03
CA ASP A 106 2.58 21.20 -25.28
C ASP A 106 3.71 20.16 -25.22
N GLU A 107 4.90 20.46 -25.72
CA GLU A 107 6.08 19.60 -25.54
C GLU A 107 6.48 19.48 -24.07
N GLN A 108 6.41 20.57 -23.28
CA GLN A 108 6.66 20.52 -21.84
C GLN A 108 5.59 19.70 -21.12
N LYS A 109 4.31 19.89 -21.43
CA LYS A 109 3.21 19.08 -20.87
C LYS A 109 3.36 17.61 -21.24
N LYS A 110 3.77 17.30 -22.47
CA LYS A 110 4.03 15.93 -22.92
C LYS A 110 5.20 15.29 -22.14
N LYS A 111 6.31 16.01 -21.99
CA LYS A 111 7.45 15.56 -21.16
C LYS A 111 7.07 15.36 -19.70
N GLN A 112 6.23 16.24 -19.14
CA GLN A 112 5.70 16.08 -17.78
C GLN A 112 4.78 14.86 -17.66
N ALA A 113 3.92 14.61 -18.66
CA ALA A 113 3.04 13.44 -18.69
C ALA A 113 3.83 12.13 -18.82
N GLU A 114 4.85 12.08 -19.69
CA GLU A 114 5.77 10.94 -19.83
C GLU A 114 6.52 10.67 -18.52
N TYR A 115 7.06 11.71 -17.87
CA TYR A 115 7.72 11.57 -16.57
C TYR A 115 6.79 11.03 -15.48
N LEU A 116 5.55 11.55 -15.39
CA LEU A 116 4.56 11.05 -14.44
C LEU A 116 4.18 9.59 -14.74
N GLN A 117 4.06 9.22 -16.00
CA GLN A 117 3.78 7.84 -16.41
C GLN A 117 4.90 6.88 -16.02
N ASP A 118 6.16 7.27 -16.20
CA ASP A 118 7.33 6.49 -15.76
C ASP A 118 7.38 6.35 -14.23
N VAL A 119 7.10 7.43 -13.49
CA VAL A 119 7.01 7.39 -12.02
C VAL A 119 5.90 6.45 -11.57
N HIS A 120 4.73 6.49 -12.20
CA HIS A 120 3.63 5.56 -11.89
C HIS A 120 3.96 4.12 -12.24
N ALA A 121 4.64 3.87 -13.37
CA ALA A 121 5.09 2.53 -13.75
C ALA A 121 6.12 1.98 -12.74
N GLN A 122 7.09 2.79 -12.33
CA GLN A 122 8.05 2.43 -11.29
C GLN A 122 7.35 2.15 -9.95
N ALA A 123 6.43 3.02 -9.52
CA ALA A 123 5.66 2.80 -8.30
C ALA A 123 4.82 1.50 -8.37
N ALA A 124 4.20 1.20 -9.51
CA ALA A 124 3.44 -0.04 -9.70
C ALA A 124 4.34 -1.29 -9.62
N THR A 125 5.54 -1.26 -10.21
CA THR A 125 6.51 -2.35 -10.08
C THR A 125 6.99 -2.56 -8.65
N GLN A 126 7.26 -1.47 -7.91
CA GLN A 126 7.63 -1.54 -6.49
C GLN A 126 6.50 -2.13 -5.65
N ILE A 127 5.25 -1.68 -5.84
CA ILE A 127 4.07 -2.23 -5.15
C ILE A 127 3.91 -3.73 -5.46
N GLN A 128 4.12 -4.16 -6.71
CA GLN A 128 4.06 -5.59 -7.04
C GLN A 128 5.17 -6.40 -6.38
N GLN A 129 6.39 -5.87 -6.33
CA GLN A 129 7.51 -6.51 -5.63
C GLN A 129 7.25 -6.61 -4.12
N GLU A 130 6.75 -5.54 -3.49
CA GLU A 130 6.37 -5.56 -2.07
C GLU A 130 5.24 -6.55 -1.78
N LYS A 131 4.20 -6.61 -2.63
CA LYS A 131 3.12 -7.61 -2.50
C LYS A 131 3.67 -9.04 -2.56
N LYS A 132 4.59 -9.32 -3.47
CA LYS A 132 5.27 -10.63 -3.55
C LYS A 132 6.10 -10.91 -2.30
N ARG A 133 6.83 -9.92 -1.78
CA ARG A 133 7.61 -10.05 -0.54
C ARG A 133 6.70 -10.35 0.65
N ILE A 134 5.61 -9.60 0.82
CA ILE A 134 4.63 -9.80 1.90
C ILE A 134 3.99 -11.19 1.80
N ALA A 135 3.62 -11.65 0.60
CA ALA A 135 3.07 -12.98 0.40
C ALA A 135 4.06 -14.09 0.79
N ARG A 136 5.34 -13.96 0.40
CA ARG A 136 6.41 -14.89 0.80
C ARG A 136 6.62 -14.88 2.32
N GLU A 137 6.64 -13.71 2.96
CA GLU A 137 6.74 -13.58 4.41
C GLU A 137 5.54 -14.24 5.15
N GLN A 138 4.33 -14.09 4.61
CA GLN A 138 3.14 -14.76 5.14
C GLN A 138 3.23 -16.28 5.00
N GLU A 139 3.72 -16.80 3.88
CA GLU A 139 3.94 -18.25 3.68
C GLU A 139 4.94 -18.81 4.71
N VAL A 140 6.05 -18.10 4.95
CA VAL A 140 7.05 -18.50 5.97
C VAL A 140 6.43 -18.49 7.36
N LYS A 141 5.64 -17.46 7.71
CA LYS A 141 4.93 -17.39 8.99
C LYS A 141 3.94 -18.54 9.15
N GLN A 142 3.20 -18.90 8.10
CA GLN A 142 2.28 -20.04 8.11
C GLN A 142 3.03 -21.36 8.30
N LYS A 143 4.13 -21.59 7.57
CA LYS A 143 4.99 -22.78 7.74
C LYS A 143 5.52 -22.89 9.17
N ILE A 144 6.01 -21.78 9.75
CA ILE A 144 6.46 -21.76 11.15
C ILE A 144 5.30 -22.12 12.08
N SER A 145 4.14 -21.49 11.92
CA SER A 145 2.95 -21.77 12.75
C SER A 145 2.50 -23.23 12.66
N GLN A 146 2.57 -23.85 11.47
CA GLN A 146 2.28 -25.27 11.29
C GLN A 146 3.29 -26.15 12.03
N VAL A 147 4.59 -25.85 11.95
CA VAL A 147 5.63 -26.56 12.71
C VAL A 147 5.40 -26.46 14.22
N GLU A 148 4.94 -25.30 14.72
CA GLU A 148 4.59 -25.14 16.13
C GLU A 148 3.39 -25.99 16.55
N THR A 149 2.36 -26.02 15.70
CA THR A 149 1.14 -26.80 15.93
C THR A 149 1.46 -28.30 15.94
N ASP A 150 2.23 -28.78 14.96
CA ASP A 150 2.64 -30.18 14.88
C ASP A 150 3.46 -30.58 16.11
N ALA A 151 4.44 -29.76 16.51
CA ALA A 151 5.25 -30.02 17.70
C ALA A 151 4.39 -30.08 18.98
N MET A 152 3.38 -29.21 19.11
CA MET A 152 2.43 -29.26 20.22
C MET A 152 1.62 -30.57 20.20
N LEU A 153 1.10 -30.98 19.04
CA LEU A 153 0.34 -32.22 18.90
C LEU A 153 1.19 -33.46 19.25
N HIS A 154 2.44 -33.51 18.78
CA HIS A 154 3.36 -34.58 19.11
C HIS A 154 3.70 -34.62 20.60
N ARG A 155 3.87 -33.46 21.23
CA ARG A 155 4.09 -33.35 22.68
C ARG A 155 2.88 -33.87 23.47
N ASN A 156 1.68 -33.45 23.10
CA ASN A 156 0.44 -33.91 23.76
C ASN A 156 0.23 -35.42 23.61
N ARG A 157 0.60 -36.00 22.45
CA ARG A 157 0.59 -37.46 22.26
C ARG A 157 1.59 -38.15 23.18
N ALA A 158 2.81 -37.63 23.28
CA ALA A 158 3.82 -38.18 24.19
C ALA A 158 3.37 -38.12 25.66
N ASP A 159 2.75 -37.01 26.08
CA ASP A 159 2.13 -36.87 27.42
C ASP A 159 1.01 -37.90 27.65
N SER A 160 0.15 -38.10 26.65
CA SER A 160 -0.95 -39.07 26.73
C SER A 160 -0.45 -40.51 26.79
N ASP A 161 0.60 -40.84 26.04
CA ASP A 161 1.23 -42.16 26.05
C ASP A 161 1.90 -42.44 27.40
N GLU A 162 2.56 -41.44 28.02
CA GLU A 162 3.12 -41.54 29.36
C GLU A 162 2.04 -41.90 30.39
N LEU A 163 0.92 -41.18 30.35
CA LEU A 163 -0.19 -41.38 31.27
C LEU A 163 -0.79 -42.79 31.11
N ARG A 164 -1.04 -43.23 29.88
CA ARG A 164 -1.51 -44.59 29.61
C ARG A 164 -0.52 -45.66 30.08
N SER A 165 0.77 -45.44 29.88
CA SER A 165 1.80 -46.37 30.36
C SER A 165 1.82 -46.44 31.89
N LYS A 166 1.67 -45.30 32.58
CA LYS A 166 1.61 -45.25 34.06
C LYS A 166 0.35 -45.95 34.58
N GLU A 167 -0.81 -45.75 33.94
CA GLU A 167 -2.05 -46.45 34.26
C GLU A 167 -1.94 -47.96 34.05
N GLN A 168 -1.29 -48.40 32.96
CA GLN A 168 -1.10 -49.82 32.72
C GLN A 168 -0.21 -50.46 33.79
N VAL A 169 0.87 -49.78 34.21
CA VAL A 169 1.73 -50.25 35.31
C VAL A 169 0.94 -50.36 36.62
N GLU A 170 -0.01 -49.45 36.88
CA GLU A 170 -0.88 -49.54 38.07
C GLU A 170 -1.84 -50.73 38.00
N LYS A 171 -2.46 -50.97 36.85
CA LYS A 171 -3.33 -52.13 36.62
C LYS A 171 -2.56 -53.43 36.81
N ASP A 172 -1.37 -53.53 36.22
CA ASP A 172 -0.51 -54.70 36.35
C ASP A 172 -0.09 -54.93 37.81
N LEU A 173 0.23 -53.85 38.55
CA LEU A 173 0.58 -53.94 39.97
C LEU A 173 -0.57 -54.49 40.81
N ILE A 174 -1.81 -54.08 40.54
CA ILE A 174 -2.99 -54.60 41.25
C ILE A 174 -3.13 -56.11 41.00
N VAL A 175 -3.09 -56.52 39.73
CA VAL A 175 -3.19 -57.95 39.36
C VAL A 175 -2.08 -58.78 40.00
N GLN A 176 -0.84 -58.28 39.99
CA GLN A 176 0.29 -58.97 40.61
C GLN A 176 0.16 -59.07 42.13
N LYS A 177 -0.37 -58.02 42.79
CA LYS A 177 -0.67 -58.06 44.23
C LYS A 177 -1.73 -59.09 44.56
N ASP A 178 -2.80 -59.17 43.78
CA ASP A 178 -3.88 -60.13 43.99
C ASP A 178 -3.38 -61.58 43.80
N LEU A 179 -2.59 -61.84 42.75
CA LEU A 179 -1.96 -63.14 42.52
C LEU A 179 -1.00 -63.53 43.65
N MET A 180 -0.17 -62.59 44.11
CA MET A 180 0.74 -62.81 45.23
C MET A 180 -0.05 -63.12 46.52
N GLN A 181 -1.11 -62.36 46.81
CA GLN A 181 -1.95 -62.61 47.98
C GLN A 181 -2.66 -63.97 47.90
N ALA A 182 -3.11 -64.38 46.72
CA ALA A 182 -3.71 -65.70 46.51
C ALA A 182 -2.71 -66.84 46.82
N ASP A 183 -1.47 -66.76 46.31
CA ASP A 183 -0.40 -67.72 46.61
C ASP A 183 -0.12 -67.79 48.12
N ILE A 184 0.02 -66.63 48.79
CA ILE A 184 0.26 -66.59 50.24
C ILE A 184 -0.92 -67.21 51.03
N ARG A 185 -2.17 -66.94 50.64
CA ARG A 185 -3.35 -67.56 51.27
C ARG A 185 -3.35 -69.08 51.09
N GLU A 186 -3.03 -69.57 49.90
CA GLU A 186 -2.96 -71.00 49.62
C GLU A 186 -1.89 -71.68 50.51
N ARG A 187 -0.70 -71.07 50.62
CA ARG A 187 0.38 -71.59 51.47
C ARG A 187 0.01 -71.55 52.96
N ARG A 188 -0.63 -70.47 53.44
CA ARG A 188 -1.13 -70.40 54.82
C ARG A 188 -2.14 -71.50 55.11
N ASN A 189 -3.06 -71.77 54.18
CA ASN A 189 -4.02 -72.86 54.32
C ASN A 189 -3.32 -74.22 54.39
N LYS A 190 -2.29 -74.46 53.57
CA LYS A 190 -1.49 -75.70 53.63
C LYS A 190 -0.85 -75.89 55.01
N ILE A 191 -0.20 -74.87 55.56
CA ILE A 191 0.38 -74.93 56.92
C ILE A 191 -0.70 -75.25 57.96
N TYR A 192 -1.86 -74.60 57.89
CA TYR A 192 -2.96 -74.86 58.81
C TYR A 192 -3.47 -76.31 58.71
N THR A 193 -3.66 -76.83 57.50
CA THR A 193 -4.09 -78.22 57.30
C THR A 193 -3.05 -79.22 57.79
N GLU A 194 -1.76 -78.97 57.57
CA GLU A 194 -0.68 -79.84 58.03
C GLU A 194 -0.54 -79.81 59.57
N GLU A 195 -0.68 -78.64 60.19
CA GLU A 195 -0.71 -78.50 61.64
C GLU A 195 -1.86 -79.32 62.25
N LEU A 196 -3.05 -79.22 61.67
CA LEU A 196 -4.22 -79.96 62.12
C LEU A 196 -4.04 -81.47 61.96
N GLN A 197 -3.51 -81.92 60.81
CA GLN A 197 -3.22 -83.33 60.57
C GLN A 197 -2.20 -83.88 61.58
N LYS A 198 -1.10 -83.15 61.84
CA LYS A 198 -0.09 -83.55 62.82
C LYS A 198 -0.69 -83.64 64.23
N LYS A 199 -1.51 -82.66 64.64
CA LYS A 199 -2.22 -82.68 65.93
C LYS A 199 -3.16 -83.90 66.06
N PHE A 200 -3.89 -84.23 65.00
CA PHE A 200 -4.75 -85.41 64.97
C PHE A 200 -3.95 -86.72 65.08
N MET A 201 -2.82 -86.83 64.38
CA MET A 201 -1.93 -87.99 64.51
C MET A 201 -1.39 -88.14 65.94
N ILE A 202 -0.97 -87.03 66.56
CA ILE A 202 -0.49 -87.03 67.96
C ILE A 202 -1.60 -87.50 68.92
N ASP A 203 -2.83 -87.03 68.76
CA ASP A 203 -3.97 -87.46 69.58
C ASP A 203 -4.28 -88.96 69.36
N SER A 204 -4.27 -89.43 68.11
CA SER A 204 -4.48 -90.86 67.80
C SER A 204 -3.37 -91.74 68.40
N GLU A 205 -2.11 -91.34 68.30
CA GLU A 205 -0.97 -92.04 68.91
C GLU A 205 -1.13 -92.10 70.43
N TYR A 206 -1.48 -90.98 71.05
CA TYR A 206 -1.72 -90.88 72.49
C TYR A 206 -2.84 -91.83 72.94
N ARG A 207 -4.01 -91.79 72.29
CA ARG A 207 -5.15 -92.67 72.61
C ARG A 207 -4.78 -94.14 72.48
N ASN A 208 -4.06 -94.51 71.41
CA ASN A 208 -3.61 -95.88 71.18
C ASN A 208 -2.69 -96.35 72.32
N GLN A 209 -1.68 -95.55 72.68
CA GLN A 209 -0.75 -95.88 73.76
C GLN A 209 -1.43 -95.89 75.14
N TYR A 210 -2.36 -94.97 75.37
CA TYR A 210 -3.13 -94.88 76.61
C TYR A 210 -4.07 -96.09 76.79
N SER A 211 -4.70 -96.55 75.70
CA SER A 211 -5.62 -97.70 75.71
C SER A 211 -4.93 -99.04 76.03
N MET A 212 -3.62 -99.13 75.79
CA MET A 212 -2.79 -100.30 76.11
C MET A 212 -2.41 -100.37 77.59
N LEU A 213 -2.73 -99.35 78.40
CA LEU A 213 -2.45 -99.36 79.82
C LEU A 213 -3.52 -100.17 80.59
N PRO A 214 -3.13 -100.97 81.60
CA PRO A 214 -4.07 -101.69 82.44
C PRO A 214 -5.10 -100.76 83.09
N GLY A 215 -6.36 -101.20 83.21
CA GLY A 215 -7.42 -100.45 83.89
C GLY A 215 -7.24 -100.33 85.42
N ILE A 216 -6.28 -101.07 85.99
CA ILE A 216 -5.98 -101.06 87.42
C ILE A 216 -5.03 -99.89 87.72
N SER A 217 -5.46 -98.97 88.57
CA SER A 217 -4.70 -97.78 88.95
C SER A 217 -3.59 -98.11 89.96
N THR A 218 -2.47 -98.63 89.48
CA THR A 218 -1.23 -98.71 90.28
C THR A 218 -0.42 -97.41 90.15
N PRO A 219 0.46 -97.07 91.11
CA PRO A 219 1.34 -95.91 91.02
C PRO A 219 2.19 -95.89 89.74
N GLU A 220 2.65 -97.06 89.29
CA GLU A 220 3.41 -97.22 88.05
C GLU A 220 2.57 -96.90 86.81
N VAL A 221 1.31 -97.35 86.77
CA VAL A 221 0.38 -97.02 85.68
C VAL A 221 0.06 -95.52 85.67
N GLN A 222 -0.08 -94.88 86.83
CA GLN A 222 -0.28 -93.43 86.91
C GLN A 222 0.95 -92.64 86.42
N ALA A 223 2.15 -93.02 86.83
CA ALA A 223 3.39 -92.39 86.36
C ALA A 223 3.53 -92.51 84.83
N ARG A 224 3.18 -93.68 84.26
CA ARG A 224 3.22 -93.90 82.82
C ARG A 224 2.17 -93.07 82.08
N LYS A 225 0.96 -92.89 82.63
CA LYS A 225 -0.06 -91.97 82.07
C LYS A 225 0.45 -90.53 82.01
N GLN A 226 1.03 -90.03 83.10
CA GLN A 226 1.62 -88.69 83.17
C GLN A 226 2.76 -88.51 82.16
N GLN A 227 3.60 -89.53 81.97
CA GLN A 227 4.65 -89.50 80.95
C GLN A 227 4.07 -89.42 79.53
N LEU A 228 3.01 -90.17 79.22
CA LEU A 228 2.33 -90.11 77.91
C LEU A 228 1.70 -88.74 77.67
N GLU A 229 1.04 -88.16 78.68
CA GLU A 229 0.47 -86.81 78.61
C GLU A 229 1.55 -85.76 78.36
N MET A 230 2.66 -85.82 79.10
CA MET A 230 3.80 -84.92 78.92
C MET A 230 4.39 -85.04 77.51
N GLN A 231 4.57 -86.26 76.99
CA GLN A 231 5.06 -86.49 75.64
C GLN A 231 4.10 -85.95 74.57
N MET A 232 2.80 -86.15 74.74
CA MET A 232 1.77 -85.59 73.86
C MET A 232 1.85 -84.05 73.84
N HIS A 233 1.89 -83.41 75.01
CA HIS A 233 2.00 -81.95 75.10
C HIS A 233 3.29 -81.42 74.47
N GLN A 234 4.43 -82.09 74.65
CA GLN A 234 5.69 -81.73 73.99
C GLN A 234 5.58 -81.82 72.46
N LYS A 235 4.98 -82.89 71.93
CA LYS A 235 4.74 -83.05 70.49
C LYS A 235 3.80 -81.96 69.94
N ILE A 236 2.71 -81.65 70.64
CA ILE A 236 1.79 -80.57 70.26
C ILE A 236 2.52 -79.23 70.24
N ALA A 237 3.24 -78.88 71.31
CA ALA A 237 3.99 -77.63 71.40
C ALA A 237 5.05 -77.51 70.29
N SER A 238 5.74 -78.60 69.94
CA SER A 238 6.69 -78.61 68.83
C SER A 238 6.03 -78.37 67.47
N THR A 239 4.83 -78.92 67.26
CA THR A 239 4.04 -78.72 66.04
C THR A 239 3.55 -77.28 65.92
N GLU A 240 3.07 -76.70 67.02
CA GLU A 240 2.64 -75.29 67.08
C GLU A 240 3.80 -74.33 66.86
N LYS A 241 4.97 -74.62 67.44
CA LYS A 241 6.19 -73.85 67.20
C LYS A 241 6.57 -73.88 65.72
N TRP A 242 6.61 -75.07 65.11
CA TRP A 242 6.88 -75.21 63.67
C TRP A 242 5.88 -74.41 62.81
N ALA A 243 4.57 -74.54 63.07
CA ALA A 243 3.54 -73.81 62.32
C ALA A 243 3.69 -72.29 62.48
N THR A 244 4.06 -71.82 63.67
CA THR A 244 4.32 -70.39 63.94
C THR A 244 5.55 -69.89 63.18
N GLU A 245 6.63 -70.66 63.15
CA GLU A 245 7.86 -70.34 62.40
C GLU A 245 7.57 -70.27 60.90
N GLU A 246 6.83 -71.23 60.34
CA GLU A 246 6.46 -71.24 58.92
C GLU A 246 5.53 -70.09 58.55
N ARG A 247 4.53 -69.75 59.39
CA ARG A 247 3.69 -68.57 59.18
C ARG A 247 4.52 -67.28 59.19
N THR A 248 5.44 -67.15 60.14
CA THR A 248 6.33 -65.98 60.23
C THR A 248 7.22 -65.85 58.98
N LYS A 249 7.74 -66.96 58.45
CA LYS A 249 8.49 -66.96 57.18
C LYS A 249 7.63 -66.53 55.99
N LEU A 250 6.37 -66.97 55.93
CA LEU A 250 5.46 -66.51 54.88
C LEU A 250 5.14 -65.01 55.00
N ASP A 251 5.00 -64.50 56.22
CA ASP A 251 4.73 -63.07 56.45
C ASP A 251 5.92 -62.20 56.01
N THR A 252 7.15 -62.62 56.30
CA THR A 252 8.35 -61.90 55.84
C THR A 252 8.53 -62.02 54.32
N GLU A 253 8.19 -63.16 53.72
CA GLU A 253 8.15 -63.33 52.28
C GLU A 253 7.10 -62.43 51.62
N GLU A 254 5.90 -62.33 52.18
CA GLU A 254 4.83 -61.44 51.71
C GLU A 254 5.28 -59.98 51.69
N ILE A 255 5.87 -59.50 52.79
CA ILE A 255 6.40 -58.13 52.89
C ILE A 255 7.48 -57.88 51.82
N THR A 256 8.43 -58.80 51.70
CA THR A 256 9.56 -58.67 50.77
C THR A 256 9.08 -58.66 49.31
N ARG A 257 8.20 -59.59 48.94
CA ARG A 257 7.62 -59.67 47.59
C ARG A 257 6.79 -58.43 47.28
N ARG A 258 5.98 -57.94 48.22
CA ARG A 258 5.19 -56.72 48.06
C ARG A 258 6.08 -55.50 47.81
N GLN A 259 7.13 -55.32 48.61
CA GLN A 259 8.10 -54.22 48.41
C GLN A 259 8.77 -54.30 47.05
N LYS A 260 9.15 -55.51 46.61
CA LYS A 260 9.72 -55.72 45.28
C LYS A 260 8.75 -55.31 44.17
N LEU A 261 7.48 -55.73 44.23
CA LEU A 261 6.45 -55.34 43.26
C LEU A 261 6.24 -53.82 43.22
N GLU A 262 6.20 -53.18 44.39
CA GLU A 262 6.04 -51.72 44.49
C GLU A 262 7.25 -50.99 43.90
N ASN A 263 8.48 -51.44 44.19
CA ASN A 263 9.70 -50.87 43.62
C ASN A 263 9.78 -51.08 42.10
N ASP A 264 9.43 -52.27 41.61
CA ASP A 264 9.40 -52.57 40.18
C ASP A 264 8.39 -51.67 39.45
N ALA A 265 7.21 -51.43 40.04
CA ALA A 265 6.22 -50.51 39.50
C ALA A 265 6.73 -49.07 39.47
N VAL A 266 7.38 -48.59 40.54
CA VAL A 266 8.01 -47.26 40.57
C VAL A 266 9.07 -47.13 39.48
N ASN A 267 9.95 -48.12 39.33
CA ASN A 267 10.99 -48.14 38.29
C ASN A 267 10.40 -48.07 36.89
N ARG A 268 9.34 -48.84 36.61
CA ARG A 268 8.64 -48.79 35.31
C ARG A 268 7.99 -47.43 35.05
N LYS A 269 7.37 -46.81 36.06
CA LYS A 269 6.81 -45.45 35.92
C LYS A 269 7.90 -44.41 35.65
N MET A 270 9.05 -44.52 36.32
CA MET A 270 10.20 -43.65 36.08
C MET A 270 10.76 -43.85 34.66
N GLN A 271 10.83 -45.08 34.17
CA GLN A 271 11.26 -45.37 32.80
C GLN A 271 10.31 -44.73 31.77
N ALA A 272 8.99 -44.88 31.95
CA ALA A 272 8.00 -44.27 31.06
C ALA A 272 8.13 -42.73 31.02
N GLU A 273 8.44 -42.11 32.16
CA GLU A 273 8.70 -40.68 32.23
C GLU A 273 10.02 -40.30 31.56
N ALA A 274 11.09 -41.07 31.76
CA ALA A 274 12.38 -40.85 31.12
C ALA A 274 12.27 -40.93 29.59
N ASP A 275 11.57 -41.94 29.08
CA ASP A 275 11.31 -42.11 27.64
C ASP A 275 10.52 -40.93 27.09
N THR A 276 9.52 -40.44 27.83
CA THR A 276 8.70 -39.29 27.43
C THR A 276 9.50 -38.00 27.45
N ARG A 277 10.36 -37.78 28.45
CA ARG A 277 11.30 -36.66 28.48
C ARG A 277 12.24 -36.69 27.26
N GLY A 278 12.78 -37.85 26.91
CA GLY A 278 13.61 -38.04 25.72
C GLY A 278 12.86 -37.69 24.42
N LYS A 279 11.63 -38.19 24.26
CA LYS A 279 10.76 -37.83 23.12
C LYS A 279 10.47 -36.33 23.05
N LYS A 280 10.18 -35.68 24.18
CA LYS A 280 9.94 -34.22 24.23
C LYS A 280 11.16 -33.42 23.78
N GLN A 281 12.36 -33.83 24.19
CA GLN A 281 13.60 -33.19 23.75
C GLN A 281 13.81 -33.34 22.23
N GLN A 282 13.53 -34.53 21.68
CA GLN A 282 13.59 -34.76 20.23
C GLN A 282 12.59 -33.88 19.47
N ILE A 283 11.34 -33.77 19.97
CA ILE A 283 10.30 -32.92 19.37
C ILE A 283 10.73 -31.44 19.38
N GLU A 284 11.29 -30.93 20.49
CA GLU A 284 11.84 -29.58 20.58
C GLU A 284 12.98 -29.36 19.58
N TYR A 285 13.91 -30.32 19.48
CA TYR A 285 15.00 -30.26 18.52
C TYR A 285 14.49 -30.22 17.06
N GLU A 286 13.56 -31.11 16.70
CA GLU A 286 12.97 -31.15 15.36
C GLU A 286 12.18 -29.88 15.03
N LYS A 287 11.45 -29.32 16.01
CA LYS A 287 10.74 -28.05 15.88
C LYS A 287 11.71 -26.91 15.57
N MET A 288 12.83 -26.83 16.29
CA MET A 288 13.84 -25.81 16.04
C MET A 288 14.48 -25.97 14.66
N ARG A 289 14.83 -27.21 14.28
CA ARG A 289 15.39 -27.52 12.95
C ARG A 289 14.44 -27.12 11.82
N LYS A 290 13.17 -27.55 11.87
CA LYS A 290 12.15 -27.24 10.85
C LYS A 290 11.84 -25.74 10.77
N ARG A 291 11.84 -25.02 11.90
CA ARG A 291 11.70 -23.55 11.92
C ARG A 291 12.87 -22.87 11.20
N GLU A 292 14.09 -23.34 11.42
CA GLU A 292 15.27 -22.80 10.75
C GLU A 292 15.27 -23.09 9.25
N GLU A 293 14.89 -24.32 8.85
CA GLU A 293 14.69 -24.69 7.45
C GLU A 293 13.66 -23.78 6.75
N ALA A 294 12.52 -23.51 7.41
CA ALA A 294 11.49 -22.61 6.88
C ALA A 294 12.00 -21.16 6.71
N ARG A 295 12.84 -20.68 7.64
CA ARG A 295 13.47 -19.35 7.53
C ARG A 295 14.47 -19.29 6.37
N LYS A 296 15.37 -20.27 6.28
CA LYS A 296 16.35 -20.37 5.18
C LYS A 296 15.68 -20.49 3.81
N GLU A 297 14.58 -21.22 3.71
CA GLU A 297 13.80 -21.30 2.47
C GLU A 297 13.17 -19.94 2.10
N GLY A 298 12.67 -19.21 3.10
CA GLY A 298 12.16 -17.84 2.94
C GLY A 298 13.23 -16.86 2.46
N GLU A 299 14.42 -16.91 3.05
CA GLU A 299 15.57 -16.07 2.67
C GLU A 299 16.03 -16.33 1.24
N LYS A 300 16.23 -17.62 0.87
CA LYS A 300 16.60 -18.00 -0.51
C LYS A 300 15.58 -17.54 -1.55
N ARG A 301 14.28 -17.58 -1.21
CA ARG A 301 13.22 -17.10 -2.09
C ARG A 301 13.18 -15.58 -2.18
N ASN A 302 13.66 -14.85 -1.18
CA ASN A 302 13.73 -13.38 -1.22
C ASN A 302 14.95 -12.87 -1.99
N GLU A 303 16.03 -13.64 -2.05
CA GLU A 303 17.21 -13.35 -2.87
C GLU A 303 17.00 -13.66 -4.37
N ALA A 304 15.98 -14.46 -4.71
CA ALA A 304 15.58 -14.85 -6.07
C ALA A 304 14.34 -14.07 -6.61
#